data_AF-A0A7Z0I1P9-F1
#
_entry.id   AF-A0A7Z0I1P9-F1
#
_cell.length_a   1.000
_cell.length_b   1.000
_cell.length_c   1.000
_cell.angle_alpha   90.00
_cell.angle_beta   90.00
_cell.angle_gamma   90.00
#
_symmetry.space_group_name_H-M   'P 1'
#
loop_
_entity.id
_entity.type
_entity.pdbx_description
1 polymer ?
#
loop_
_entity_poly.entity_id
_entity_poly.type
_entity_poly.pdbx_seq_one_letter_code
_entity_poly.pdbx_strand_id
1 'polypeptide(L)'
;MSPRSIAIVMLVLVLGFIGTMASVQLFVRDPLPIIGANQMLHLRTQDVDPPVAMQIAIDGSYRVDVQVQHPGHETPPQISLRPSENAPITLDLHSAEETLLVANGQLTRPGRWELDIRTPGGRETLRFVVRE
;
A
#
# COMPACT_ATOMS: atom_id res chain seq x y z
N MET A 1 -38.87 -25.58 -30.70
CA MET A 1 -38.38 -24.54 -29.77
C MET A 1 -38.75 -23.19 -30.35
N SER A 2 -39.38 -22.29 -29.59
CA SER A 2 -39.75 -20.97 -30.14
C SER A 2 -38.55 -20.01 -30.09
N PRO A 3 -38.43 -19.05 -31.02
CA PRO A 3 -37.37 -18.04 -30.99
C PRO A 3 -37.35 -17.22 -29.68
N ARG A 4 -38.50 -17.07 -29.02
CA ARG A 4 -38.61 -16.42 -27.70
C ARG A 4 -37.90 -17.21 -26.61
N SER A 5 -38.01 -18.54 -26.66
CA SER A 5 -37.35 -19.45 -25.71
C SER A 5 -35.82 -19.37 -25.85
N ILE A 6 -35.32 -19.27 -27.08
CA ILE A 6 -33.89 -19.13 -27.37
C ILE A 6 -33.37 -17.78 -26.83
N ALA A 7 -34.09 -16.69 -27.08
CA ALA A 7 -33.71 -15.36 -26.59
C ALA A 7 -33.62 -15.29 -25.06
N ILE A 8 -34.56 -15.92 -24.34
CA ILE A 8 -34.57 -15.96 -22.87
C ILE A 8 -33.36 -16.76 -22.35
N VAL A 9 -33.09 -17.93 -22.92
CA VAL A 9 -31.95 -18.76 -22.51
C VAL A 9 -30.63 -18.02 -22.75
N MET A 10 -30.49 -17.35 -23.89
CA MET A 10 -29.31 -16.57 -24.21
C MET A 10 -29.13 -15.38 -23.25
N LEU A 11 -30.21 -14.67 -22.91
CA LEU A 11 -30.19 -13.57 -21.94
C LEU A 11 -29.73 -14.05 -20.55
N VAL A 12 -30.25 -15.18 -20.07
CA VAL A 12 -29.85 -15.76 -18.78
C VAL A 12 -28.37 -16.13 -18.78
N LEU A 13 -27.88 -16.74 -19.86
CA LEU A 13 -26.46 -17.06 -20.02
C LEU A 13 -25.58 -15.81 -19.99
N VAL A 14 -25.96 -14.76 -20.71
CA VAL A 14 -25.20 -13.50 -20.75
C VAL A 14 -25.20 -12.81 -19.38
N LEU A 15 -26.35 -12.72 -18.71
CA LEU A 15 -26.44 -12.13 -17.37
C LEU A 15 -25.65 -12.94 -16.35
N GLY A 16 -25.70 -14.27 -16.42
CA GLY A 16 -24.89 -15.16 -15.59
C GLY A 16 -23.39 -14.93 -15.81
N PHE A 17 -22.96 -14.82 -17.08
CA PHE A 17 -21.57 -14.54 -17.44
C PHE A 17 -21.09 -13.19 -16.91
N ILE A 18 -21.89 -12.13 -17.09
CA ILE A 18 -21.59 -10.79 -16.56
C ILE A 18 -21.46 -10.84 -15.03
N GLY A 19 -22.38 -11.53 -14.35
CA GLY A 19 -22.32 -11.72 -12.90
C GLY A 19 -21.04 -12.43 -12.45
N THR A 20 -20.62 -13.48 -13.16
CA THR A 20 -19.36 -14.17 -12.85
C THR A 20 -18.14 -13.29 -13.07
N MET A 21 -18.09 -12.51 -14.15
CA MET A 21 -16.97 -11.59 -14.42
C MET A 21 -16.91 -10.45 -13.40
N ALA A 22 -18.06 -9.90 -13.00
CA ALA A 22 -18.13 -8.88 -11.95
C ALA A 22 -17.66 -9.42 -10.60
N SER A 23 -17.92 -10.71 -10.32
CA SER A 23 -17.47 -11.36 -9.09
C SER A 23 -15.95 -11.45 -9.00
N VAL A 24 -15.22 -11.61 -10.11
CA VAL A 24 -13.75 -11.68 -10.12
C VAL A 24 -13.13 -10.41 -9.53
N GLN A 25 -13.68 -9.24 -9.83
CA GLN A 25 -13.18 -7.96 -9.30
C GLN A 25 -13.32 -7.86 -7.77
N LEU A 26 -14.24 -8.60 -7.15
CA LEU A 26 -14.37 -8.66 -5.70
C LEU A 26 -13.31 -9.57 -5.03
N PHE A 27 -12.68 -10.47 -5.79
CA PHE A 27 -11.71 -11.44 -5.27
C PHE A 27 -10.25 -11.11 -5.58
N VAL A 28 -9.98 -10.28 -6.60
CA VAL A 28 -8.62 -9.78 -6.86
C VAL A 28 -8.33 -8.66 -5.85
N ARG A 29 -7.78 -9.03 -4.69
CA ARG A 29 -7.11 -8.06 -3.82
C ARG A 29 -5.84 -7.60 -4.53
N ASP A 30 -5.57 -6.31 -4.49
CA ASP A 30 -4.32 -5.78 -5.04
C ASP A 30 -3.13 -6.56 -4.48
N PRO A 31 -2.25 -7.08 -5.35
CA PRO A 31 -1.10 -7.84 -4.90
C PRO A 31 -0.24 -6.93 -4.03
N LEU A 32 0.10 -7.41 -2.84
CA LEU A 32 0.98 -6.66 -1.95
C LEU A 32 2.32 -6.44 -2.64
N PRO A 33 2.82 -5.19 -2.72
CA PRO A 33 4.12 -4.92 -3.31
C PRO A 33 5.23 -5.62 -2.53
N ILE A 34 6.23 -6.12 -3.25
CA ILE A 34 7.37 -6.86 -2.70
C ILE A 34 8.64 -6.04 -2.92
N ILE A 35 9.46 -5.91 -1.89
CA ILE A 35 10.75 -5.21 -1.91
C ILE A 35 11.83 -6.13 -1.34
N GLY A 36 12.99 -6.20 -2.01
CA GLY A 36 14.18 -6.90 -1.51
C GLY A 36 15.34 -5.94 -1.25
N ALA A 37 16.49 -6.50 -0.88
CA ALA A 37 17.72 -5.75 -0.71
C ALA A 37 18.13 -4.97 -1.98
N ASN A 38 18.62 -3.75 -1.79
CA ASN A 38 19.01 -2.78 -2.81
C ASN A 38 17.88 -2.42 -3.79
N GLN A 39 16.63 -2.59 -3.37
CA GLN A 39 15.45 -2.21 -4.14
C GLN A 39 14.73 -1.04 -3.48
N MET A 40 13.88 -0.42 -4.27
CA MET A 40 13.13 0.76 -3.90
C MET A 40 11.66 0.57 -4.24
N LEU A 41 10.81 0.89 -3.28
CA LEU A 41 9.37 0.78 -3.38
C LEU A 41 8.75 2.17 -3.24
N HIS A 42 7.94 2.54 -4.23
CA HIS A 42 7.14 3.75 -4.18
C HIS A 42 5.72 3.42 -3.74
N LEU A 43 5.24 4.14 -2.74
CA LEU A 43 3.87 4.04 -2.25
C LEU A 43 3.23 5.43 -2.28
N ARG A 44 1.90 5.47 -2.34
CA ARG A 44 1.13 6.70 -2.25
C ARG A 44 -0.16 6.41 -1.50
N THR A 45 -0.54 7.33 -0.61
CA THR A 45 -1.83 7.25 0.10
C THR A 45 -2.98 7.47 -0.87
N GLN A 46 -4.08 6.74 -0.69
CA GLN A 46 -5.33 6.90 -1.42
C GLN A 46 -6.42 7.55 -0.56
N ASP A 47 -6.37 7.34 0.76
CA ASP A 47 -7.41 7.75 1.71
C ASP A 47 -7.02 9.01 2.53
N VAL A 48 -5.86 9.61 2.21
CA VAL A 48 -5.37 10.84 2.83
C VAL A 48 -5.35 11.96 1.79
N ASP A 49 -5.92 13.12 2.15
CA ASP A 49 -5.94 14.33 1.32
C ASP A 49 -5.24 15.50 2.04
N PRO A 50 -4.26 16.20 1.41
CA PRO A 50 -3.61 15.85 0.15
C PRO A 50 -2.83 14.51 0.22
N PRO A 51 -2.68 13.78 -0.90
CA PRO A 51 -1.95 12.51 -0.90
C PRO A 51 -0.48 12.66 -0.52
N VAL A 52 -0.01 11.77 0.34
CA VAL A 52 1.38 11.62 0.75
C VAL A 52 2.04 10.56 -0.13
N ALA A 53 3.23 10.86 -0.66
CA ALA A 53 4.05 9.90 -1.40
C ALA A 53 5.19 9.40 -0.51
N MET A 54 5.52 8.12 -0.60
CA MET A 54 6.65 7.54 0.11
C MET A 54 7.54 6.73 -0.82
N GLN A 55 8.80 6.67 -0.42
CA GLN A 55 9.82 5.87 -1.04
C GLN A 55 10.54 5.10 0.04
N ILE A 56 10.46 3.78 -0.02
CA ILE A 56 11.10 2.86 0.92
C ILE A 56 12.26 2.21 0.18
N ALA A 57 13.48 2.39 0.65
CA ALA A 57 14.65 1.69 0.17
C ALA A 57 15.18 0.77 1.28
N ILE A 58 15.60 -0.43 0.91
CA ILE A 58 16.20 -1.40 1.83
C ILE A 58 17.59 -1.74 1.29
N ASP A 59 18.62 -1.69 2.14
CA ASP A 59 19.96 -2.11 1.75
C ASP A 59 20.22 -3.61 2.01
N GLY A 60 21.39 -4.11 1.61
CA GLY A 60 21.80 -5.50 1.84
C GLY A 60 21.99 -5.90 3.30
N SER A 61 21.88 -4.96 4.24
CA SER A 61 21.98 -5.17 5.69
C SER A 61 20.64 -5.03 6.41
N TYR A 62 19.53 -4.96 5.67
CA TYR A 62 18.17 -4.72 6.19
C TYR A 62 17.99 -3.34 6.85
N ARG A 63 18.91 -2.40 6.60
CA ARG A 63 18.66 -1.00 6.92
C ARG A 63 17.61 -0.47 5.97
N VAL A 64 16.65 0.25 6.51
CA VAL A 64 15.55 0.85 5.76
C VAL A 64 15.66 2.36 5.80
N ASP A 65 15.55 2.98 4.64
CA ASP A 65 15.44 4.41 4.46
C ASP A 65 14.05 4.70 3.88
N VAL A 66 13.25 5.46 4.63
CA VAL A 66 11.90 5.88 4.27
C VAL A 66 11.92 7.37 4.01
N GLN A 67 11.60 7.79 2.79
CA GLN A 67 11.37 9.18 2.46
C GLN A 67 9.88 9.40 2.29
N VAL A 68 9.37 10.47 2.90
CA VAL A 68 7.95 10.82 2.92
C VAL A 68 7.80 12.24 2.43
N GLN A 69 7.18 12.39 1.27
CA GLN A 69 6.83 13.67 0.66
C GLN A 69 5.37 13.98 1.00
N HIS A 70 5.14 15.08 1.70
CA HIS A 70 3.82 15.49 2.18
C HIS A 70 3.44 16.91 1.73
N PRO A 71 3.39 17.17 0.41
CA PRO A 71 3.06 18.49 -0.10
C PRO A 71 1.64 18.90 0.32
N GLY A 72 1.49 20.13 0.80
CA GLY A 72 0.20 20.69 1.23
C GLY A 72 -0.24 20.31 2.65
N HIS A 73 0.54 19.51 3.38
CA HIS A 73 0.36 19.35 4.84
C HIS A 73 1.25 20.36 5.58
N GLU A 74 0.66 21.22 6.41
CA GLU A 74 1.41 22.19 7.24
C GLU A 74 2.20 21.52 8.37
N THR A 75 1.79 20.33 8.78
CA THR A 75 2.47 19.55 9.83
C THR A 75 3.04 18.26 9.25
N PRO A 76 4.25 17.86 9.68
CA PRO A 76 4.85 16.63 9.18
C PRO A 76 4.03 15.41 9.63
N PRO A 77 3.84 14.42 8.75
CA PRO A 77 3.09 13.22 9.06
C PRO A 77 3.79 12.41 10.14
N GLN A 78 3.02 11.81 11.04
CA GLN A 78 3.55 10.78 11.93
C GLN A 78 3.61 9.46 11.16
N ILE A 79 4.79 8.85 11.15
CA ILE A 79 5.01 7.55 10.52
C ILE A 79 5.42 6.51 11.55
N SER A 80 4.96 5.28 11.35
CA SER A 80 5.31 4.14 12.16
C SER A 80 5.48 2.93 11.24
N LEU A 81 6.64 2.29 11.31
CA LEU A 81 6.92 1.07 10.56
C LEU A 81 6.88 -0.12 11.50
N ARG A 82 6.10 -1.16 11.14
CA ARG A 82 5.99 -2.37 11.95
C ARG A 82 5.90 -3.63 11.10
N PRO A 83 6.44 -4.76 11.57
CA PRO A 83 6.04 -6.03 11.00
C PRO A 83 4.55 -6.25 11.25
N SER A 84 3.85 -6.89 10.31
CA SER A 84 2.42 -7.19 10.46
C SER A 84 2.19 -7.95 11.78
N GLU A 85 1.16 -7.52 12.53
CA GLU A 85 0.76 -8.04 13.85
C GLU A 85 1.77 -7.86 15.00
N ASN A 86 2.89 -7.17 14.77
CA ASN A 86 3.89 -6.91 15.81
C ASN A 86 3.98 -5.42 16.18
N ALA A 87 4.76 -5.14 17.22
CA ALA A 87 5.08 -3.79 17.66
C ALA A 87 5.89 -3.02 16.60
N PRO A 88 5.74 -1.69 16.52
CA PRO A 88 6.58 -0.84 15.69
C PRO A 88 8.05 -0.92 16.05
N ILE A 89 8.89 -0.73 15.03
CA ILE A 89 10.33 -0.49 15.24
C ILE A 89 10.57 0.99 15.47
N THR A 90 11.68 1.31 16.13
CA THR A 90 12.17 2.67 16.23
C THR A 90 12.68 3.14 14.88
N LEU A 91 12.25 4.33 14.48
CA LEU A 91 12.76 5.04 13.31
C LEU A 91 13.45 6.32 13.80
N ASP A 92 14.62 6.59 13.27
CA ASP A 92 15.34 7.83 13.47
C ASP A 92 14.83 8.84 12.44
N LEU A 93 13.93 9.72 12.88
CA LEU A 93 13.29 10.71 12.03
C LEU A 93 14.13 11.98 11.91
N HIS A 94 14.32 12.43 10.68
CA HIS A 94 15.03 13.65 10.32
C HIS A 94 14.19 14.42 9.30
N SER A 95 13.81 15.66 9.61
CA SER A 95 13.22 16.54 8.60
C SER A 95 14.35 17.05 7.72
N ALA A 96 14.32 16.72 6.43
CA ALA A 96 15.30 17.23 5.47
C ALA A 96 14.86 18.60 4.94
N GLU A 97 13.56 18.75 4.67
CA GLU A 97 12.94 19.99 4.19
C GLU A 97 11.54 20.14 4.82
N GLU A 98 10.84 21.24 4.52
CA GLU A 98 9.51 21.55 5.06
C GLU A 98 8.42 20.55 4.62
N THR A 99 8.61 19.91 3.46
CA THR A 99 7.66 18.91 2.90
C THR A 99 8.27 17.52 2.73
N LEU A 100 9.50 17.32 3.22
CA LEU A 100 10.24 16.07 3.12
C LEU A 100 10.72 15.60 4.49
N LEU A 101 10.13 14.48 4.92
CA LEU A 101 10.52 13.75 6.11
C LEU A 101 11.34 12.51 5.68
N VAL A 102 12.51 12.35 6.27
CA VAL A 102 13.36 11.16 6.09
C VAL A 102 13.39 10.39 7.40
N ALA A 103 13.24 9.08 7.33
CA ALA A 103 13.33 8.21 8.48
C ALA A 103 14.20 7.00 8.16
N ASN A 104 15.09 6.67 9.09
CA ASN A 104 15.99 5.54 8.96
C ASN A 104 15.69 4.52 10.06
N GLY A 105 15.90 3.24 9.79
CA GLY A 105 15.72 2.21 10.80
C GLY A 105 16.35 0.88 10.41
N GLN A 106 16.20 -0.11 11.28
CA GLN A 106 16.66 -1.47 11.04
C GLN A 106 15.46 -2.41 10.98
N LEU A 107 15.26 -3.06 9.85
CA LEU A 107 14.27 -4.14 9.76
C LEU A 107 14.77 -5.33 10.57
N THR A 108 13.85 -5.95 11.29
CA THR A 108 14.16 -7.05 12.21
C THR A 108 13.96 -8.43 11.59
N ARG A 109 13.27 -8.51 10.45
CA ARG A 109 12.94 -9.76 9.75
C ARG A 109 12.40 -9.53 8.33
N PRO A 110 12.55 -10.49 7.41
CA PRO A 110 11.75 -10.55 6.19
C PRO A 110 10.26 -10.84 6.51
N GLY A 111 9.38 -10.67 5.51
CA GLY A 111 7.95 -10.97 5.61
C GLY A 111 7.05 -9.75 5.43
N ARG A 112 5.84 -9.77 5.99
CA ARG A 112 4.85 -8.70 5.82
C ARG A 112 5.14 -7.53 6.76
N TRP A 113 5.12 -6.32 6.21
CA TRP A 113 5.33 -5.07 6.91
C TRP A 113 4.20 -4.08 6.60
N GLU A 114 3.99 -3.19 7.57
CA GLU A 114 2.95 -2.17 7.55
C GLU A 114 3.58 -0.82 7.88
N LEU A 115 3.37 0.16 7.00
CA LEU A 115 3.70 1.56 7.23
C LEU A 115 2.40 2.29 7.56
N ASP A 116 2.24 2.65 8.83
CA ASP A 116 1.15 3.48 9.31
C ASP A 116 1.52 4.95 9.11
N ILE A 117 0.68 5.71 8.43
CA ILE A 117 0.80 7.17 8.27
C ILE A 117 -0.39 7.84 8.93
N ARG A 118 -0.12 8.88 9.72
CA ARG A 118 -1.14 9.74 10.30
C ARG A 118 -0.84 11.18 9.95
N THR A 119 -1.82 11.83 9.36
CA THR A 119 -1.83 13.27 9.06
C THR A 119 -3.07 13.90 9.70
N PRO A 120 -3.18 15.23 9.74
CA PRO A 120 -4.44 15.88 10.09
C PRO A 120 -5.58 15.52 9.14
N GLY A 121 -5.27 15.21 7.88
CA GLY A 121 -6.22 14.85 6.82
C GLY A 121 -6.69 13.39 6.83
N GLY A 122 -6.06 12.52 7.63
CA GLY A 122 -6.49 11.12 7.72
C GLY A 122 -5.42 10.16 8.22
N ARG A 123 -5.77 8.87 8.20
CA ARG A 123 -4.87 7.77 8.53
C ARG A 123 -4.98 6.69 7.47
N GLU A 124 -3.84 6.20 7.02
CA GLU A 124 -3.77 5.07 6.11
C GLU A 124 -2.66 4.11 6.53
N THR A 125 -2.88 2.82 6.28
CA THR A 125 -1.90 1.76 6.53
C THR A 125 -1.52 1.12 5.21
N LEU A 126 -0.28 1.32 4.79
CA LEU A 126 0.25 0.76 3.56
C LEU A 126 0.99 -0.53 3.86
N ARG A 127 0.71 -1.56 3.07
CA ARG A 127 1.20 -2.91 3.32
C ARG A 127 2.16 -3.33 2.21
N PHE A 128 3.24 -3.99 2.58
CA PHE A 128 4.23 -4.52 1.65
C PHE A 128 4.92 -5.76 2.23
N VAL A 129 5.68 -6.46 1.38
CA VAL A 129 6.45 -7.66 1.76
C VAL A 129 7.93 -7.40 1.56
N VAL A 130 8.71 -7.63 2.61
CA VAL A 130 10.17 -7.64 2.56
C VAL A 130 10.65 -9.06 2.24
N ARG A 131 11.43 -9.18 1.18
CA ARG A 131 12.09 -10.41 0.72
C ARG A 131 13.53 -10.45 1.25
N GLU A 132 14.06 -11.65 1.43
CA GLU A 132 15.49 -11.93 1.66
C GLU A 132 16.40 -11.51 0.50
#